data_AF-A0A8D8AQ10-F1
#
_entry.id   AF-A0A8D8AQ10-F1
#
_cell.length_a   1.000
_cell.length_b   1.000
_cell.length_c   1.000
_cell.angle_alpha   90.00
_cell.angle_beta   90.00
_cell.angle_gamma   90.00
#
_symmetry.space_group_name_H-M   'P 1'
#
loop_
_entity.id
_entity.type
_entity.pdbx_description
1 polymer ?
#
loop_
_entity_poly.entity_id
_entity_poly.type
_entity_poly.pdbx_seq_one_letter_code
_entity_poly.pdbx_strand_id
1 'polypeptide(L)'
;VLYVSGYRSRALTASNILINEHFSSDFNLPSNCLISKEGIKCYDAEDVSRIKANDDFVFVTDTVCAMTVDFNDLECLVRCQEGLEVDQFELSCLDDGILDGFVVWFDLELDEDNKISTDPTTATCWNQAIFKLNQRLPVTK
;
A
#
# COMPACT_ATOMS: atom_id res chain seq x y z
N VAL A 1 14.37 -7.55 0.29
CA VAL A 1 13.45 -7.56 -0.88
C VAL A 1 12.16 -6.83 -0.54
N LEU A 2 11.65 -5.95 -1.41
CA LEU A 2 10.34 -5.31 -1.27
C LEU A 2 9.30 -5.99 -2.16
N TYR A 3 8.11 -6.20 -1.61
CA TYR A 3 6.97 -6.81 -2.27
C TYR A 3 5.81 -5.82 -2.36
N VAL A 4 5.01 -5.95 -3.41
CA VAL A 4 3.83 -5.13 -3.64
C VAL A 4 2.66 -6.01 -4.08
N SER A 5 1.47 -5.67 -3.60
CA SER A 5 0.21 -6.25 -4.08
C SER A 5 -0.91 -5.21 -4.03
N GLY A 6 -1.81 -5.28 -5.01
CA GLY A 6 -3.02 -4.48 -5.05
C GLY A 6 -4.05 -4.98 -4.03
N TYR A 7 -4.71 -4.05 -3.34
CA TYR A 7 -5.74 -4.38 -2.35
C TYR A 7 -7.07 -3.68 -2.60
N ARG A 8 -8.10 -4.22 -1.97
CA ARG A 8 -9.42 -3.61 -1.79
C ARG A 8 -9.74 -3.53 -0.30
N SER A 9 -10.04 -2.33 0.19
CA SER A 9 -10.48 -2.09 1.58
C SER A 9 -11.22 -0.77 1.72
N ARG A 10 -12.41 -0.80 2.31
CA ARG A 10 -13.20 0.43 2.52
C ARG A 10 -12.69 1.23 3.71
N ALA A 11 -12.24 0.58 4.78
CA ALA A 11 -11.69 1.24 5.97
C ALA A 11 -10.44 2.06 5.62
N LEU A 12 -9.57 1.53 4.76
CA LEU A 12 -8.38 2.25 4.31
C LEU A 12 -8.70 3.40 3.34
N THR A 13 -9.80 3.29 2.59
CA THR A 13 -10.25 4.35 1.66
C THR A 13 -10.93 5.52 2.39
N ALA A 14 -11.64 5.25 3.50
CA ALA A 14 -12.44 6.24 4.23
C ALA A 14 -11.62 7.33 4.96
N SER A 15 -10.34 7.08 5.22
CA SER A 15 -9.48 7.99 5.99
C SER A 15 -9.16 9.31 5.27
N ASN A 16 -9.33 9.39 3.94
CA ASN A 16 -9.15 10.62 3.16
C ASN A 16 -10.47 11.24 2.66
N ILE A 17 -11.62 10.61 2.98
CA ILE A 17 -12.93 11.04 2.54
C ILE A 17 -13.84 11.12 3.77
N LEU A 18 -13.88 12.29 4.40
CA LEU A 18 -14.93 12.65 5.36
C LEU A 18 -16.25 12.86 4.61
N ILE A 19 -16.89 11.79 4.13
CA ILE A 19 -18.32 11.85 3.80
C ILE A 19 -19.06 11.35 5.04
N ASN A 20 -19.32 12.26 5.95
CA ASN A 20 -20.33 12.05 6.96
C ASN A 20 -21.63 12.64 6.40
N GLU A 21 -22.62 11.80 6.12
CA GLU A 21 -23.91 12.26 5.57
C GLU A 21 -24.61 13.28 6.48
N HIS A 22 -24.32 13.24 7.79
CA HIS A 22 -24.79 14.25 8.76
C HIS A 22 -24.04 15.59 8.67
N PHE A 23 -22.85 15.64 8.05
CA PHE A 23 -22.06 16.87 7.83
C PHE A 23 -22.43 17.58 6.51
N SER A 24 -23.07 16.90 5.56
CA SER A 24 -23.42 17.48 4.25
C SER A 24 -24.63 18.43 4.28
N SER A 25 -25.48 18.37 5.30
CA SER A 25 -26.66 19.25 5.38
C SER A 25 -26.31 20.71 5.69
N ASP A 26 -25.17 20.94 6.36
CA ASP A 26 -24.84 22.23 6.94
C ASP A 26 -23.80 23.01 6.13
N PHE A 27 -23.09 22.35 5.21
CA PHE A 27 -22.13 22.98 4.30
C PHE A 27 -22.44 22.63 2.84
N ASN A 28 -22.87 23.64 2.07
CA ASN A 28 -23.11 23.51 0.64
C ASN A 28 -21.77 23.51 -0.13
N LEU A 29 -21.04 22.40 -0.03
CA LEU A 29 -19.84 22.13 -0.82
C LEU A 29 -20.23 21.20 -1.98
N PRO A 30 -20.60 21.73 -3.16
CA PRO A 30 -20.77 20.89 -4.32
C PRO A 30 -19.40 20.30 -4.67
N SER A 31 -19.26 18.99 -4.51
CA SER A 31 -18.18 18.17 -5.07
C SER A 31 -16.74 18.49 -4.64
N ASN A 32 -16.51 19.13 -3.48
CA ASN A 32 -15.15 19.48 -3.04
C ASN A 32 -14.73 18.70 -1.79
N CYS A 33 -13.78 17.77 -1.95
CA CYS A 33 -13.06 17.15 -0.84
C CYS A 33 -12.04 18.12 -0.24
N LEU A 34 -12.03 18.27 1.09
CA LEU A 34 -10.97 18.98 1.80
C LEU A 34 -9.77 18.03 1.94
N ILE A 35 -8.83 18.13 1.01
CA ILE A 35 -7.54 17.44 1.10
C ILE A 35 -6.66 18.26 2.03
N SER A 36 -6.13 17.65 3.10
CA SER A 36 -5.17 18.34 3.96
C SER A 36 -3.95 18.73 3.12
N LYS A 37 -3.46 19.95 3.29
CA LYS A 37 -2.25 20.44 2.66
C LYS A 37 -1.00 19.89 3.39
N GLU A 38 -1.08 18.69 3.97
CA GLU A 38 0.09 18.03 4.55
C GLU A 38 1.03 17.64 3.41
N GLY A 39 2.32 17.93 3.58
CA GLY A 39 3.37 17.55 2.64
C GLY A 39 3.22 16.08 2.27
N ILE A 40 3.40 15.78 0.98
CA ILE A 40 3.14 14.50 0.32
C ILE A 40 3.67 13.34 1.17
N LYS A 41 2.85 12.78 2.06
CA LYS A 41 3.15 11.49 2.66
C LYS A 41 2.96 10.48 1.53
N CYS A 42 4.05 9.83 1.13
CA CYS A 42 4.02 8.90 0.02
C CYS A 42 3.16 7.67 0.34
N TYR A 43 2.98 7.33 1.62
CA TYR A 43 2.17 6.21 2.10
C TYR A 43 1.70 6.43 3.54
N ASP A 44 0.68 5.67 3.95
CA ASP A 44 0.28 5.48 5.36
C ASP A 44 0.80 4.13 5.88
N ALA A 45 0.88 3.94 7.20
CA ALA A 45 1.35 2.68 7.78
C ALA A 45 0.24 2.04 8.62
N GLU A 46 -0.21 0.84 8.26
CA GLU A 46 -1.37 0.18 8.87
C GLU A 46 -1.11 -1.30 9.16
N ASP A 47 -1.73 -1.82 10.22
CA ASP A 47 -1.70 -3.24 10.54
C ASP A 47 -2.77 -3.96 9.72
N VAL A 48 -2.36 -4.50 8.57
CA VAL A 48 -3.26 -5.17 7.63
C VAL A 48 -3.84 -6.44 8.23
N SER A 49 -3.12 -7.12 9.12
CA SER A 49 -3.60 -8.34 9.78
C SER A 49 -4.86 -8.07 10.61
N ARG A 50 -4.88 -6.93 11.31
CA ARG A 50 -6.03 -6.47 12.09
C ARG A 50 -7.22 -6.07 11.21
N ILE A 51 -6.97 -5.46 10.05
CA ILE A 51 -8.03 -5.06 9.11
C ILE A 51 -8.64 -6.30 8.43
N LYS A 52 -7.80 -7.27 8.06
CA LYS A 52 -8.25 -8.58 7.55
C LYS A 52 -9.13 -9.32 8.54
N ALA A 53 -8.83 -9.24 9.84
CA ALA A 53 -9.65 -9.86 10.88
C ALA A 53 -11.09 -9.31 10.93
N ASN A 54 -11.33 -8.11 10.40
CA ASN A 54 -12.64 -7.48 10.27
C ASN A 54 -13.29 -7.70 8.89
N ASP A 55 -12.73 -8.58 8.06
CA ASP A 55 -13.21 -8.91 6.70
C ASP A 55 -13.29 -7.72 5.72
N ASP A 56 -12.49 -6.66 5.97
CA ASP A 56 -12.47 -5.45 5.14
C ASP A 56 -11.22 -5.36 4.24
N PHE A 57 -10.35 -6.37 4.21
CA PHE A 57 -9.15 -6.33 3.38
C PHE A 57 -8.98 -7.60 2.56
N VAL A 58 -8.81 -7.43 1.24
CA VAL A 58 -8.51 -8.52 0.33
C VAL A 58 -7.47 -8.08 -0.71
N PHE A 59 -6.59 -9.01 -1.08
CA PHE A 59 -5.71 -8.83 -2.23
C PHE A 59 -6.50 -9.02 -3.53
N VAL A 60 -6.36 -8.08 -4.46
CA VAL A 60 -7.05 -8.13 -5.75
C VAL A 60 -6.11 -8.39 -6.92
N THR A 61 -4.80 -8.34 -6.68
CA THR A 61 -3.77 -8.75 -7.64
C THR A 61 -2.90 -9.86 -7.06
N ASP A 62 -2.06 -10.46 -7.89
CA ASP A 62 -0.90 -11.20 -7.42
C ASP A 62 0.05 -10.32 -6.59
N THR A 63 1.06 -10.96 -6.00
CA THR A 63 2.15 -10.30 -5.29
C THR A 63 3.42 -10.46 -6.10
N VAL A 64 4.12 -9.35 -6.32
CA VAL A 64 5.38 -9.34 -7.07
C VAL A 64 6.48 -8.69 -6.24
N CYS A 65 7.73 -9.05 -6.55
CA CYS A 65 8.91 -8.36 -6.06
C CYS A 65 9.01 -7.01 -6.79
N ALA A 66 8.86 -5.92 -6.05
CA ALA A 66 8.93 -4.57 -6.60
C ALA A 66 10.37 -4.09 -6.77
N MET A 67 11.25 -4.43 -5.83
CA MET A 67 12.67 -4.08 -5.89
C MET A 67 13.48 -4.92 -4.89
N THR A 68 14.78 -5.06 -5.16
CA THR A 68 15.75 -5.65 -4.24
C THR A 68 16.86 -4.64 -3.98
N VAL A 69 17.23 -4.47 -2.72
CA VAL A 69 18.32 -3.58 -2.30
C VAL A 69 19.36 -4.43 -1.59
N ASP A 70 20.58 -4.40 -2.09
CA ASP A 70 21.72 -5.03 -1.42
C ASP A 70 22.42 -4.01 -0.52
N PHE A 71 22.28 -4.18 0.79
CA PHE A 71 22.92 -3.31 1.78
C PHE A 71 24.44 -3.49 1.86
N ASN A 72 24.99 -4.56 1.28
CA ASN A 72 26.43 -4.80 1.20
C ASN A 72 27.06 -4.22 -0.06
N ASP A 73 26.26 -3.77 -1.04
CA ASP A 73 26.73 -3.06 -2.23
C ASP A 73 26.58 -1.54 -2.04
N LEU A 74 27.69 -0.86 -1.78
CA LEU A 74 27.72 0.59 -1.62
C LEU A 74 27.23 1.33 -2.88
N GLU A 75 27.51 0.80 -4.07
CA GLU A 75 27.07 1.44 -5.31
C GLU A 75 25.55 1.35 -5.47
N CYS A 76 24.96 0.21 -5.11
CA CYS A 76 23.51 0.05 -5.02
C CYS A 76 22.88 1.11 -4.11
N LEU A 77 23.44 1.31 -2.91
CA LEU A 77 22.91 2.30 -1.97
C LEU A 77 23.00 3.74 -2.51
N VAL A 78 24.08 4.09 -3.21
CA VAL A 78 24.23 5.40 -3.87
C VAL A 78 23.17 5.56 -4.97
N ARG A 79 22.97 4.55 -5.82
CA ARG A 79 21.95 4.60 -6.88
C ARG A 79 20.54 4.69 -6.30
N CYS A 80 20.23 4.00 -5.20
CA CYS A 80 18.96 4.15 -4.48
C CYS A 80 18.76 5.57 -3.96
N GLN A 81 19.78 6.17 -3.34
CA GLN A 81 19.71 7.52 -2.79
C GLN A 81 19.50 8.58 -3.88
N GLU A 82 20.14 8.40 -5.04
CA GLU A 82 19.99 9.28 -6.20
C GLU A 82 18.68 9.05 -6.98
N GLY A 83 17.89 8.04 -6.61
CA GLY A 83 16.64 7.67 -7.27
C GLY A 83 16.85 7.04 -8.65
N LEU A 84 18.03 6.46 -8.89
CA LEU A 84 18.39 5.79 -10.14
C LEU A 84 17.94 4.32 -10.17
N GLU A 85 17.68 3.72 -9.01
CA GLU A 85 17.06 2.39 -8.90
C GLU A 85 15.55 2.50 -9.12
N VAL A 86 15.15 2.44 -10.39
CA VAL A 86 13.76 2.42 -10.83
C VAL A 86 13.46 1.10 -11.51
N ASP A 87 12.55 0.33 -10.94
CA ASP A 87 12.07 -0.92 -11.52
C ASP A 87 10.64 -0.77 -12.05
N GLN A 88 10.29 -1.59 -13.03
CA GLN A 88 8.94 -1.71 -13.56
C GLN A 88 8.42 -3.10 -13.27
N PHE A 89 7.28 -3.18 -12.60
CA PHE A 89 6.61 -4.43 -12.31
C PHE A 89 5.18 -4.39 -12.84
N GLU A 90 4.68 -5.56 -13.22
CA GLU A 90 3.31 -5.76 -13.66
C GLU A 90 2.56 -6.57 -12.60
N LEU A 91 1.32 -6.18 -12.32
CA LEU A 91 0.43 -6.87 -11.40
C LEU A 91 -0.74 -7.43 -12.20
N SER A 92 -1.02 -8.72 -12.02
CA SER A 92 -2.15 -9.41 -12.63
C SER A 92 -3.35 -9.41 -11.70
N CYS A 93 -4.51 -8.99 -12.18
CA CYS A 93 -5.74 -9.02 -11.39
C CYS A 93 -6.18 -10.46 -11.17
N LEU A 94 -6.51 -10.82 -9.92
CA LEU A 94 -6.93 -12.18 -9.57
C LEU A 94 -8.38 -12.46 -10.00
N ASP A 95 -9.21 -11.41 -9.97
CA ASP A 95 -10.64 -11.42 -10.29
C ASP A 95 -11.10 -10.01 -10.72
N ASP A 96 -12.30 -9.92 -11.28
CA ASP A 96 -12.98 -8.67 -11.57
C ASP A 96 -13.35 -7.97 -10.27
N GLY A 97 -13.09 -6.66 -10.17
CA GLY A 97 -13.31 -5.96 -8.92
C GLY A 97 -12.89 -4.51 -8.90
N ILE A 98 -12.46 -4.07 -7.72
CA ILE A 98 -12.05 -2.69 -7.44
C ILE A 98 -10.68 -2.73 -6.79
N LEU A 99 -9.75 -1.96 -7.34
CA LEU A 99 -8.44 -1.66 -6.77
C LEU A 99 -8.50 -0.32 -6.03
N ASP A 100 -8.20 -0.36 -4.73
CA ASP A 100 -8.21 0.82 -3.85
C ASP A 100 -6.80 1.39 -3.62
N GLY A 101 -5.78 0.54 -3.74
CA GLY A 101 -4.40 0.92 -3.50
C GLY A 101 -3.43 -0.25 -3.60
N PHE A 102 -2.19 0.02 -3.23
CA PHE A 102 -1.12 -0.97 -3.11
C PHE A 102 -0.67 -1.07 -1.66
N VAL A 103 -0.51 -2.30 -1.21
CA VAL A 103 0.16 -2.61 0.06
C VAL A 103 1.56 -3.07 -0.26
N VAL A 104 2.53 -2.55 0.48
CA VAL A 104 3.95 -2.82 0.31
C VAL A 104 4.52 -3.28 1.63
N TRP A 105 5.33 -4.33 1.57
CA TRP A 105 6.07 -4.89 2.69
C TRP A 105 7.44 -5.36 2.22
N PHE A 106 8.28 -5.79 3.14
CA PHE A 106 9.61 -6.29 2.83
C PHE A 106 9.99 -7.51 3.65
N ASP A 107 10.92 -8.27 3.07
CA ASP A 107 11.75 -9.23 3.76
C ASP A 107 13.16 -8.66 3.88
N LEU A 108 13.66 -8.57 5.11
CA LEU A 108 15.04 -8.17 5.43
C LEU A 108 15.85 -9.42 5.72
N GLU A 109 16.76 -9.75 4.82
CA GLU A 109 17.74 -10.82 5.01
C GLU A 109 18.82 -10.34 6.00
N LEU A 110 19.03 -11.10 7.06
CA LEU A 110 20.06 -10.83 8.07
C LEU A 110 21.34 -11.62 7.79
N ASP A 111 21.16 -12.85 7.29
CA ASP A 111 22.18 -13.78 6.85
C ASP A 111 21.55 -14.82 5.89
N GLU A 112 22.27 -15.89 5.57
CA GLU A 112 21.87 -16.93 4.61
C GLU A 112 20.61 -17.72 5.07
N ASP A 113 20.33 -17.78 6.37
CA ASP A 113 19.28 -18.61 6.95
C ASP A 113 18.16 -17.79 7.62
N ASN A 114 18.43 -16.54 8.01
CA ASN A 114 17.54 -15.72 8.82
C ASN A 114 17.01 -14.51 8.06
N LYS A 115 15.69 -14.30 8.14
CA LYS A 115 15.02 -13.11 7.63
C LYS A 115 13.96 -12.57 8.59
N ILE A 116 13.78 -11.26 8.58
CA ILE A 116 12.64 -10.58 9.20
C ILE A 116 11.64 -10.24 8.10
N SER A 117 10.43 -10.79 8.19
CA SER A 117 9.35 -10.49 7.25
C SER A 117 8.32 -9.55 7.87
N THR A 118 7.91 -8.56 7.09
CA THR A 118 6.77 -7.69 7.40
C THR A 118 5.52 -8.09 6.63
N ASP A 119 5.50 -9.30 6.06
CA ASP A 119 4.38 -9.83 5.26
C ASP A 119 3.07 -9.87 6.08
N PRO A 120 2.01 -9.18 5.60
CA PRO A 120 0.72 -9.11 6.28
C PRO A 120 -0.07 -10.43 6.32
N THR A 121 0.39 -11.48 5.63
CA THR A 121 -0.18 -12.84 5.68
C THR A 121 0.44 -13.70 6.77
N THR A 122 1.54 -13.25 7.37
CA THR A 122 2.23 -13.95 8.46
C THR A 122 1.84 -13.36 9.81
N ALA A 123 2.19 -14.05 10.90
CA ALA A 123 2.07 -13.51 12.25
C ALA A 123 3.17 -12.47 12.49
N THR A 124 2.96 -11.26 11.97
CA THR A 124 3.88 -10.13 12.09
C THR A 124 3.28 -9.07 13.02
N CYS A 125 4.12 -8.36 13.78
CA CYS A 125 3.73 -7.20 14.57
C CYS A 125 3.97 -5.87 13.84
N TRP A 126 4.42 -5.94 12.59
CA TRP A 126 4.75 -4.78 11.79
C TRP A 126 3.53 -4.26 11.04
N ASN A 127 3.44 -2.94 10.94
CA ASN A 127 2.57 -2.26 9.99
C ASN A 127 3.14 -2.38 8.57
N GLN A 128 2.27 -2.46 7.57
CA GLN A 128 2.61 -2.42 6.16
C GLN A 128 2.43 -1.02 5.60
N ALA A 129 3.18 -0.68 4.56
CA ALA A 129 3.04 0.58 3.86
C ALA A 129 1.84 0.52 2.91
N ILE A 130 0.96 1.52 2.99
CA ILE A 130 -0.29 1.61 2.26
C ILE A 130 -0.23 2.81 1.32
N PHE A 131 -0.17 2.54 0.03
CA PHE A 131 -0.25 3.51 -1.04
C PHE A 131 -1.69 3.55 -1.54
N LYS A 132 -2.42 4.62 -1.22
CA LYS A 132 -3.82 4.78 -1.64
C LYS A 132 -3.88 5.39 -3.03
N LEU A 133 -4.76 4.88 -3.88
CA LEU A 133 -5.09 5.57 -5.12
C LEU A 133 -6.00 6.76 -4.83
N ASN A 134 -5.86 7.83 -5.62
CA ASN A 134 -6.75 9.00 -5.50
C ASN A 134 -8.21 8.67 -5.81
N GLN A 135 -8.45 7.60 -6.55
CA GLN A 135 -9.77 7.10 -6.90
C GLN A 135 -9.73 5.57 -6.98
N ARG A 136 -10.86 4.96 -6.65
CA ARG A 136 -11.06 3.51 -6.76
C ARG A 136 -11.10 3.13 -8.24
N LEU A 137 -10.31 2.16 -8.66
CA LEU A 137 -10.22 1.75 -10.06
C LEU A 137 -10.94 0.41 -10.27
N PRO A 138 -11.95 0.33 -11.17
CA PRO A 138 -12.46 -0.94 -11.63
C PRO A 138 -11.36 -1.71 -12.36
N VAL A 139 -11.18 -2.98 -12.03
CA VAL A 139 -10.18 -3.86 -12.64
C VAL A 139 -10.84 -5.15 -13.12
N THR A 140 -10.29 -5.72 -14.18
CA THR A 140 -10.74 -6.98 -14.78
C THR A 140 -9.57 -7.93 -14.92
N LYS A 141 -9.85 -9.22 -14.87
CA LYS A 141 -8.86 -10.28 -15.07
C LYS A 141 -8.38 -10.39 -16.51
#